data_AF-A0A2A4RG08-F1
#
_entry.id   AF-A0A2A4RG08-F1
#
_cell.length_a   1.000
_cell.length_b   1.000
_cell.length_c   1.000
_cell.angle_alpha   90.00
_cell.angle_beta   90.00
_cell.angle_gamma   90.00
#
_symmetry.space_group_name_H-M   'P 1'
#
loop_
_entity.id
_entity.type
_entity.pdbx_description
1 polymer ?
#
loop_
_entity_poly.entity_id
_entity_poly.type
_entity_poly.pdbx_seq_one_letter_code
_entity_poly.pdbx_strand_id
1 'polypeptide(L)'
;MDPFDQLNVPTPAMPSDGQSGGASTDQAPTQAPGGYGHIPSTSSIQASGQSPVMRTQARRDVFWSNVVREILMALASAAAASSGRLDTGPAAANASSSPVDDLFDGRMGVITTLGQRIPIADIMPVFSCSMPGCDADRSRSNDVQCTVYRITTPTGESYTLPISQIIGVHSMSDSLMKQLEEEEFEDEDNSGSRIPFGFAAYTSLAQSEDEPSEQDDSAPDETQEN
;
A
#
# COMPACT_ATOMS: atom_id res chain seq x y z
N MET A 1 22.93 -52.06 16.50
CA MET A 1 22.28 -51.08 17.41
C MET A 1 21.87 -49.93 16.50
N ASP A 2 20.70 -50.06 15.90
CA ASP A 2 20.18 -49.17 14.87
C ASP A 2 19.34 -48.06 15.52
N PRO A 3 19.59 -46.77 15.25
CA PRO A 3 18.91 -45.66 15.90
C PRO A 3 17.70 -45.11 15.11
N PHE A 4 17.01 -45.94 14.32
CA PHE A 4 15.85 -45.51 13.53
C PHE A 4 14.60 -46.33 13.87
N ASP A 5 14.09 -46.13 15.08
CA ASP A 5 12.76 -46.62 15.42
C ASP A 5 12.06 -45.69 16.41
N GLN A 6 10.79 -45.40 16.13
CA GLN A 6 9.78 -44.76 17.00
C GLN A 6 9.63 -43.24 16.97
N LEU A 7 8.92 -42.74 15.95
CA LEU A 7 7.96 -41.66 16.12
C LEU A 7 6.61 -42.09 15.52
N ASN A 8 5.88 -42.88 16.30
CA ASN A 8 4.51 -43.28 16.01
C ASN A 8 3.57 -42.20 16.59
N VAL A 9 3.10 -41.27 15.75
CA VAL A 9 2.14 -40.22 16.16
C VAL A 9 0.72 -40.72 15.89
N PRO A 10 -0.14 -40.85 16.92
CA PRO A 10 -1.52 -41.30 16.72
C PRO A 10 -2.38 -40.19 16.07
N THR A 11 -3.00 -40.52 14.93
CA THR A 11 -4.00 -39.70 14.25
C THR A 11 -5.27 -39.58 15.10
N PRO A 12 -5.82 -38.38 15.34
CA PRO A 12 -7.11 -38.23 16.01
C PRO A 12 -8.26 -38.62 15.06
N ALA A 13 -9.15 -39.47 15.56
CA ALA A 13 -10.35 -39.93 14.88
C ALA A 13 -11.38 -38.79 14.73
N MET A 14 -11.94 -38.64 13.53
CA MET A 14 -13.07 -37.75 13.25
C MET A 14 -14.38 -38.40 13.71
N PRO A 15 -15.29 -37.67 14.39
CA PRO A 15 -16.63 -38.15 14.67
C PRO A 15 -17.49 -38.14 13.39
N SER A 16 -18.03 -39.32 13.06
CA SER A 16 -19.01 -39.55 12.01
C SER A 16 -20.42 -39.59 12.61
N ASP A 17 -21.18 -38.51 12.47
CA ASP A 17 -22.62 -38.43 12.70
C ASP A 17 -23.19 -37.51 11.61
N GLY A 18 -24.30 -37.76 10.93
CA GLY A 18 -25.28 -38.82 11.00
C GLY A 18 -26.18 -38.70 9.77
N GLN A 19 -26.55 -39.85 9.24
CA GLN A 19 -27.37 -40.03 8.06
C GLN A 19 -28.84 -40.21 8.49
N SER A 20 -29.72 -39.33 8.04
CA SER A 20 -31.18 -39.53 8.00
C SER A 20 -31.71 -38.66 6.86
N GLY A 21 -32.29 -39.14 5.76
CA GLY A 21 -33.28 -40.20 5.67
C GLY A 21 -34.66 -39.55 5.55
N GLY A 22 -35.15 -39.31 4.32
CA GLY A 22 -36.48 -38.73 4.07
C GLY A 22 -36.79 -38.63 2.58
N ALA A 23 -37.59 -39.57 2.09
CA ALA A 23 -37.94 -39.77 0.70
C ALA A 23 -39.14 -38.91 0.24
N SER A 24 -39.13 -38.62 -1.06
CA SER A 24 -40.27 -38.54 -2.01
C SER A 24 -41.43 -37.59 -1.75
N THR A 25 -41.69 -36.68 -2.71
CA THR A 25 -42.92 -36.74 -3.51
C THR A 25 -42.81 -35.89 -4.78
N ASP A 26 -43.01 -36.56 -5.91
CA ASP A 26 -43.45 -36.00 -7.18
C ASP A 26 -44.70 -35.13 -7.02
N GLN A 27 -44.71 -33.93 -7.61
CA GLN A 27 -45.93 -33.31 -8.13
C GLN A 27 -45.61 -32.19 -9.14
N ALA A 28 -45.63 -32.57 -10.41
CA ALA A 28 -46.21 -31.77 -11.51
C ALA A 28 -47.40 -32.60 -12.06
N PRO A 29 -48.36 -32.08 -12.86
CA PRO A 29 -48.37 -30.81 -13.58
C PRO A 29 -49.72 -30.04 -13.50
N THR A 30 -49.74 -28.72 -13.75
CA THR A 30 -50.92 -28.10 -14.39
C THR A 30 -50.51 -26.82 -15.13
N GLN A 31 -50.56 -26.87 -16.46
CA GLN A 31 -50.60 -25.69 -17.33
C GLN A 31 -52.01 -25.11 -17.34
N ALA A 32 -52.12 -23.78 -17.31
CA ALA A 32 -53.17 -23.06 -18.02
C ALA A 32 -52.61 -21.71 -18.53
N PRO A 33 -52.97 -21.28 -19.76
CA PRO A 33 -52.41 -20.11 -20.41
C PRO A 33 -53.26 -18.85 -20.21
N GLY A 34 -52.63 -17.68 -20.26
CA GLY A 34 -53.33 -16.41 -20.52
C GLY A 34 -53.16 -15.36 -19.42
N GLY A 35 -52.32 -14.37 -19.68
CA GLY A 35 -52.17 -13.21 -18.80
C GLY A 35 -50.94 -12.36 -19.12
N TYR A 36 -50.82 -11.89 -20.36
CA TYR A 36 -49.95 -10.75 -20.64
C TYR A 36 -50.50 -9.53 -19.88
N GLY A 37 -49.77 -9.05 -18.87
CA GLY A 37 -50.15 -7.81 -18.21
C GLY A 37 -49.40 -7.58 -16.90
N HIS A 38 -48.53 -6.57 -16.94
CA HIS A 38 -47.83 -5.97 -15.80
C HIS A 38 -46.68 -6.76 -15.18
N ILE A 39 -45.54 -6.66 -15.87
CA ILE A 39 -44.26 -6.54 -15.17
C ILE A 39 -44.43 -5.37 -14.17
N PRO A 40 -44.23 -5.54 -12.86
CA PRO A 40 -44.11 -4.40 -11.97
C PRO A 40 -42.91 -3.62 -12.48
N SER A 41 -43.15 -2.43 -13.04
CA SER A 41 -42.10 -1.45 -13.29
C SER A 41 -41.37 -1.29 -11.96
N THR A 42 -40.20 -1.92 -11.85
CA THR A 42 -39.27 -1.67 -10.77
C THR A 42 -39.02 -0.18 -10.83
N SER A 43 -39.64 0.52 -9.89
CA SER A 43 -39.51 1.94 -9.71
C SER A 43 -38.02 2.23 -9.77
N SER A 44 -37.62 2.92 -10.84
CA SER A 44 -36.34 3.58 -10.90
C SER A 44 -36.33 4.53 -9.71
N ILE A 45 -35.77 4.07 -8.60
CA ILE A 45 -35.42 4.91 -7.47
C ILE A 45 -34.62 6.03 -8.10
N GLN A 46 -35.25 7.21 -8.14
CA GLN A 46 -34.65 8.45 -8.59
C GLN A 46 -33.40 8.63 -7.73
N ALA A 47 -32.24 8.27 -8.28
CA ALA A 47 -30.95 8.68 -7.77
C ALA A 47 -30.89 10.20 -7.96
N SER A 48 -31.40 10.90 -6.95
CA SER A 48 -31.42 12.34 -6.84
C SER A 48 -30.00 12.90 -6.92
N GLY A 49 -29.74 13.73 -7.93
CA GLY A 49 -28.78 14.83 -7.85
C GLY A 49 -27.32 14.61 -8.27
N GLN A 50 -26.82 13.39 -8.47
CA GLN A 50 -25.41 13.22 -8.88
C GLN A 50 -25.23 13.19 -10.40
N SER A 51 -24.41 14.12 -10.89
CA SER A 51 -24.04 14.18 -12.31
C SER A 51 -23.42 12.84 -12.75
N PRO A 52 -23.63 12.40 -14.01
CA PRO A 52 -23.03 11.17 -14.51
C PRO A 52 -21.50 11.12 -14.32
N VAL A 53 -20.84 12.27 -14.40
CA VAL A 53 -19.39 12.42 -14.18
C VAL A 53 -19.02 12.07 -12.74
N MET A 54 -19.74 12.59 -11.74
CA MET A 54 -19.49 12.28 -10.33
C MET A 54 -19.66 10.79 -10.03
N ARG A 55 -20.67 10.14 -10.63
CA ARG A 55 -20.88 8.69 -10.48
C ARG A 55 -19.75 7.87 -11.07
N THR A 56 -19.23 8.26 -12.24
CA THR A 56 -18.07 7.59 -12.85
C THR A 56 -16.83 7.75 -11.99
N GLN A 57 -16.57 8.95 -11.48
CA GLN A 57 -15.41 9.20 -10.62
C GLN A 57 -15.48 8.37 -9.34
N ALA A 58 -16.61 8.38 -8.62
CA ALA A 58 -16.78 7.60 -7.40
C ALA A 58 -16.55 6.10 -7.63
N ARG A 59 -17.00 5.56 -8.78
CA ARG A 59 -16.74 4.15 -9.14
C ARG A 59 -15.25 3.88 -9.38
N ARG A 60 -14.54 4.80 -10.02
CA ARG A 60 -13.08 4.69 -10.23
C ARG A 60 -12.34 4.74 -8.90
N ASP A 61 -12.73 5.65 -8.01
CA ASP A 61 -12.10 5.79 -6.69
C ASP A 61 -12.28 4.51 -5.85
N VAL A 62 -13.50 3.95 -5.82
CA VAL A 62 -13.75 2.67 -5.12
C VAL A 62 -12.96 1.52 -5.75
N PHE A 63 -12.95 1.42 -7.08
CA PHE A 63 -12.17 0.42 -7.79
C PHE A 63 -10.68 0.53 -7.42
N TRP A 64 -10.13 1.75 -7.44
CA TRP A 64 -8.72 1.98 -7.18
C TRP A 64 -8.33 1.79 -5.73
N SER A 65 -9.20 2.19 -4.80
CA SER A 65 -9.04 1.83 -3.39
C SER A 65 -9.01 0.31 -3.20
N ASN A 66 -9.83 -0.46 -3.91
CA ASN A 66 -9.82 -1.92 -3.77
C ASN A 66 -8.54 -2.53 -4.35
N VAL A 67 -8.08 -2.06 -5.52
CA VAL A 67 -6.82 -2.56 -6.11
C VAL A 67 -5.63 -2.26 -5.20
N VAL A 68 -5.52 -1.03 -4.69
CA VAL A 68 -4.46 -0.67 -3.74
C VAL A 68 -4.56 -1.55 -2.49
N ARG A 69 -5.76 -1.82 -1.98
CA ARG A 69 -5.96 -2.67 -0.79
C ARG A 69 -5.39 -4.07 -1.03
N GLU A 70 -5.73 -4.69 -2.15
CA GLU A 70 -5.26 -6.02 -2.49
C GLU A 70 -3.74 -6.08 -2.65
N ILE A 71 -3.14 -5.07 -3.30
CA ILE A 71 -1.68 -4.99 -3.44
C ILE A 71 -1.01 -4.88 -2.06
N LEU A 72 -1.47 -3.97 -1.20
CA LEU A 72 -0.88 -3.76 0.12
C LEU A 72 -1.09 -4.98 1.03
N MET A 73 -2.21 -5.68 0.90
CA MET A 73 -2.45 -6.95 1.61
C MET A 73 -1.47 -8.03 1.14
N ALA A 74 -1.28 -8.16 -0.18
CA ALA A 74 -0.32 -9.12 -0.74
C ALA A 74 1.10 -8.82 -0.28
N LEU A 75 1.50 -7.54 -0.27
CA LEU A 75 2.79 -7.11 0.28
C LEU A 75 2.90 -7.39 1.78
N ALA A 76 1.87 -7.12 2.57
CA ALA A 76 1.87 -7.44 3.99
C ALA A 76 1.98 -8.94 4.27
N SER A 77 1.32 -9.77 3.45
CA SER A 77 1.46 -11.23 3.50
C SER A 77 2.87 -11.68 3.15
N ALA A 78 3.49 -11.07 2.14
CA ALA A 78 4.87 -11.35 1.74
C ALA A 78 5.87 -10.92 2.84
N ALA A 79 5.69 -9.73 3.41
CA ALA A 79 6.50 -9.20 4.51
C ALA A 79 6.41 -10.07 5.77
N ALA A 80 5.20 -10.57 6.09
CA ALA A 80 5.00 -11.47 7.21
C ALA A 80 5.72 -12.82 7.03
N ALA A 81 5.84 -13.29 5.78
CA ALA A 81 6.58 -14.50 5.44
C ALA A 81 8.11 -14.28 5.45
N SER A 82 8.61 -13.15 4.93
CA SER A 82 10.05 -12.85 4.85
C SER A 82 10.66 -12.48 6.20
N SER A 83 9.97 -11.68 7.02
CA SER A 83 10.50 -11.19 8.30
C SER A 83 10.56 -12.25 9.42
N GLY A 84 10.29 -13.52 9.11
CA GLY A 84 10.20 -14.59 10.12
C GLY A 84 9.09 -14.37 11.15
N ARG A 85 8.18 -13.39 10.96
CA ARG A 85 7.04 -13.14 11.87
C ARG A 85 6.06 -14.30 11.91
N LEU A 86 6.10 -15.18 10.90
CA LEU A 86 5.35 -16.43 10.82
C LEU A 86 6.23 -17.69 10.91
N ASP A 87 7.56 -17.55 10.95
CA ASP A 87 8.48 -18.68 10.88
C ASP A 87 9.14 -18.91 12.25
N THR A 88 8.68 -19.93 12.98
CA THR A 88 9.23 -20.29 14.30
C THR A 88 10.42 -21.25 14.22
N GLY A 89 11.06 -21.38 13.04
CA GLY A 89 12.08 -22.38 12.76
C GLY A 89 13.54 -21.88 12.82
N PRO A 90 14.51 -22.72 13.20
CA PRO A 90 15.95 -22.38 13.21
C PRO A 90 16.57 -22.16 11.81
N ALA A 91 15.78 -22.22 10.73
CA ALA A 91 16.23 -22.04 9.35
C ALA A 91 16.37 -20.56 8.93
N ALA A 92 15.82 -19.61 9.71
CA ALA A 92 15.87 -18.17 9.40
C ALA A 92 17.29 -17.57 9.42
N ALA A 93 18.28 -18.29 9.97
CA ALA A 93 19.66 -17.80 10.07
C ALA A 93 20.49 -17.97 8.77
N ASN A 94 19.96 -18.68 7.76
CA ASN A 94 20.68 -18.98 6.50
C ASN A 94 20.01 -18.38 5.26
N ALA A 95 19.22 -17.31 5.40
CA ALA A 95 18.50 -16.72 4.29
C ALA A 95 19.47 -16.13 3.23
N SER A 96 19.69 -16.91 2.18
CA SER A 96 20.02 -16.38 0.85
C SER A 96 18.98 -15.33 0.47
N SER A 97 19.41 -14.21 -0.12
CA SER A 97 18.54 -13.13 -0.63
C SER A 97 17.37 -13.72 -1.40
N SER A 98 16.20 -13.78 -0.76
CA SER A 98 14.99 -14.22 -1.43
C SER A 98 14.58 -13.11 -2.40
N PRO A 99 14.04 -13.40 -3.60
CA PRO A 99 13.48 -12.37 -4.47
C PRO A 99 12.38 -11.51 -3.79
N VAL A 100 11.83 -12.00 -2.68
CA VAL A 100 10.88 -11.26 -1.84
C VAL A 100 11.57 -10.19 -0.99
N ASP A 101 12.82 -10.42 -0.57
CA ASP A 101 13.60 -9.46 0.24
C ASP A 101 13.94 -8.22 -0.59
N ASP A 102 14.21 -8.40 -1.90
CA ASP A 102 14.42 -7.31 -2.86
C ASP A 102 13.19 -6.39 -3.04
N LEU A 103 12.00 -6.82 -2.62
CA LEU A 103 10.81 -5.96 -2.62
C LEU A 103 10.78 -4.98 -1.44
N PHE A 104 11.53 -5.27 -0.38
CA PHE A 104 11.53 -4.55 0.90
C PHE A 104 12.84 -3.81 1.18
N ASP A 105 13.68 -3.61 0.17
CA ASP A 105 14.90 -2.80 0.26
C ASP A 105 14.63 -1.30 0.01
N GLY A 106 13.37 -0.92 -0.26
CA GLY A 106 12.97 0.44 -0.60
C GLY A 106 12.69 0.69 -2.08
N ARG A 107 12.90 -0.29 -2.97
CA ARG A 107 12.51 -0.22 -4.39
C ARG A 107 10.99 -0.17 -4.58
N MET A 108 10.24 -0.86 -3.72
CA MET A 108 8.80 -0.68 -3.63
C MET A 108 8.47 0.53 -2.77
N GLY A 109 7.47 1.30 -3.18
CA GLY A 109 7.01 2.48 -2.46
C GLY A 109 5.53 2.75 -2.68
N VAL A 110 4.90 3.42 -1.73
CA VAL A 110 3.55 3.98 -1.92
C VAL A 110 3.64 5.45 -2.33
N ILE A 111 2.72 5.90 -3.18
CA ILE A 111 2.56 7.31 -3.52
C ILE A 111 1.35 7.85 -2.76
N THR A 112 1.54 8.93 -2.01
CA THR A 112 0.47 9.57 -1.26
C THR A 112 -0.32 10.57 -2.12
N THR A 113 -1.47 11.01 -1.63
CA THR A 113 -2.26 12.10 -2.25
C THR A 113 -1.49 13.42 -2.36
N LEU A 114 -0.45 13.61 -1.56
CA LEU A 114 0.46 14.77 -1.62
C LEU A 114 1.59 14.59 -2.65
N GLY A 115 1.63 13.46 -3.37
CA GLY A 115 2.69 13.12 -4.32
C GLY A 115 3.97 12.62 -3.67
N GLN A 116 4.02 12.48 -2.34
CA GLN A 116 5.19 11.94 -1.65
C GLN A 116 5.29 10.43 -1.90
N ARG A 117 6.49 9.96 -2.30
CA ARG A 117 6.85 8.55 -2.32
C ARG A 117 7.38 8.12 -0.96
N ILE A 118 6.80 7.09 -0.38
CA ILE A 118 7.28 6.46 0.86
C ILE A 118 7.82 5.08 0.50
N PRO A 119 9.14 4.84 0.60
CA PRO A 119 9.72 3.52 0.36
C PRO A 119 9.25 2.52 1.42
N ILE A 120 9.09 1.26 1.02
CA ILE A 120 8.57 0.19 1.88
C ILE A 120 9.72 -0.74 2.23
N ALA A 121 10.02 -0.84 3.53
CA ALA A 121 10.84 -1.90 4.12
C ALA A 121 10.02 -2.90 4.95
N ASP A 122 8.89 -2.46 5.51
CA ASP A 122 7.90 -3.34 6.10
C ASP A 122 6.52 -2.72 5.91
N ILE A 123 5.49 -3.56 5.85
CA ILE A 123 4.11 -3.11 5.77
C ILE A 123 3.18 -4.05 6.54
N MET A 124 2.29 -3.47 7.34
CA MET A 124 1.27 -4.24 8.04
C MET A 124 -0.07 -3.50 8.15
N PRO A 125 -1.20 -4.21 8.03
CA PRO A 125 -2.50 -3.62 8.34
C PRO A 125 -2.59 -3.32 9.83
N VAL A 126 -3.06 -2.13 10.19
CA VAL A 126 -3.28 -1.73 11.60
C VAL A 126 -4.52 -2.39 12.18
N PHE A 127 -5.53 -2.65 11.35
CA PHE A 127 -6.78 -3.29 11.74
C PHE A 127 -7.09 -4.47 10.81
N SER A 128 -6.98 -5.70 11.32
CA SER A 128 -7.27 -6.94 10.58
C SER A 128 -8.25 -7.87 11.31
N CYS A 129 -9.10 -7.31 12.18
CA CYS A 129 -10.06 -8.10 12.96
C CYS A 129 -11.33 -8.42 12.15
N SER A 130 -11.63 -9.70 11.97
CA SER A 130 -12.96 -10.17 11.57
C SER A 130 -13.82 -10.37 12.81
N MET A 131 -14.98 -9.72 12.86
CA MET A 131 -15.95 -10.02 13.91
C MET A 131 -16.64 -11.35 13.57
N PRO A 132 -16.56 -12.36 14.47
CA PRO A 132 -17.39 -13.55 14.32
C PRO A 132 -18.85 -13.15 14.54
N GLY A 133 -19.72 -13.43 13.58
CA GLY A 133 -21.12 -12.97 13.64
C GLY A 133 -21.94 -13.31 12.40
N CYS A 134 -23.10 -12.65 12.28
CA CYS A 134 -23.99 -12.78 11.14
C CYS A 134 -23.38 -12.16 9.87
N ASP A 135 -23.94 -12.48 8.69
CA ASP A 135 -23.39 -12.02 7.41
C ASP A 135 -23.28 -10.49 7.30
N ALA A 136 -24.19 -9.74 7.93
CA ALA A 136 -24.15 -8.28 7.98
C ALA A 136 -22.94 -7.74 8.77
N ASP A 137 -22.53 -8.43 9.84
CA ASP A 137 -21.35 -8.04 10.63
C ASP A 137 -20.05 -8.41 9.92
N ARG A 138 -20.06 -9.53 9.19
CA ARG A 138 -18.95 -9.93 8.32
C ARG A 138 -18.77 -8.92 7.17
N SER A 139 -19.85 -8.49 6.54
CA SER A 139 -19.82 -7.46 5.49
C SER A 139 -19.24 -6.16 6.03
N ARG A 140 -19.73 -5.66 7.17
CA ARG A 140 -19.22 -4.44 7.81
C ARG A 140 -17.75 -4.56 8.25
N SER A 141 -17.35 -5.74 8.71
CA SER A 141 -15.95 -6.01 9.05
C SER A 141 -15.05 -5.96 7.82
N ASN A 142 -15.49 -6.52 6.69
CA ASN A 142 -14.76 -6.45 5.43
C ASN A 142 -14.56 -5.00 4.96
N ASP A 143 -15.60 -4.16 5.08
CA ASP A 143 -15.54 -2.76 4.68
C ASP A 143 -14.42 -1.99 5.42
N VAL A 144 -14.23 -2.28 6.70
CA VAL A 144 -13.30 -1.56 7.59
C VAL A 144 -11.91 -2.21 7.68
N GLN A 145 -11.80 -3.52 7.51
CA GLN A 145 -10.53 -4.23 7.60
C GLN A 145 -9.51 -3.73 6.57
N CYS A 146 -8.26 -3.66 6.99
CA CYS A 146 -7.13 -3.34 6.14
C CYS A 146 -7.34 -2.04 5.34
N THR A 147 -7.99 -1.06 5.99
CA THR A 147 -8.16 0.32 5.49
C THR A 147 -7.05 1.25 5.95
N VAL A 148 -6.26 0.84 6.95
CA VAL A 148 -5.12 1.59 7.48
C VAL A 148 -3.91 0.67 7.52
N TYR A 149 -2.80 1.14 6.96
CA TYR A 149 -1.54 0.43 6.93
C TYR A 149 -0.46 1.21 7.68
N ARG A 150 0.38 0.47 8.41
CA ARG A 150 1.65 0.97 8.93
C ARG A 150 2.74 0.55 7.96
N ILE A 151 3.49 1.52 7.45
CA ILE A 151 4.60 1.34 6.51
C ILE A 151 5.87 1.80 7.21
N THR A 152 6.88 0.94 7.27
CA THR A 152 8.21 1.28 7.76
C THR A 152 9.13 1.51 6.57
N THR A 153 9.90 2.59 6.56
CA THR A 153 10.91 2.86 5.52
C THR A 153 12.20 2.10 5.81
N PRO A 154 13.10 1.94 4.82
CA PRO A 154 14.45 1.40 5.05
C PRO A 154 15.26 2.21 6.08
N THR A 155 14.98 3.51 6.18
CA THR A 155 15.59 4.42 7.16
C THR A 155 15.02 4.26 8.58
N GLY A 156 13.97 3.45 8.76
CA GLY A 156 13.35 3.16 10.06
C GLY A 156 12.19 4.09 10.44
N GLU A 157 11.83 5.06 9.59
CA GLU A 157 10.65 5.90 9.80
C GLU A 157 9.38 5.07 9.65
N SER A 158 8.33 5.40 10.40
CA SER A 158 7.05 4.68 10.37
C SER A 158 5.89 5.62 10.06
N TYR A 159 5.15 5.31 9.00
CA TYR A 159 3.99 6.06 8.53
C TYR A 159 2.73 5.22 8.75
N THR A 160 1.69 5.82 9.33
CA THR A 160 0.37 5.18 9.46
C THR A 160 -0.61 5.88 8.53
N LEU A 161 -0.98 5.22 7.44
CA LEU A 161 -1.72 5.83 6.36
C LEU A 161 -3.06 5.11 6.13
N PRO A 162 -4.19 5.83 6.08
CA PRO A 162 -5.41 5.29 5.53
C PRO A 162 -5.26 5.09 4.02
N ILE A 163 -5.95 4.10 3.48
CA ILE A 163 -5.89 3.77 2.05
C ILE A 163 -6.35 4.92 1.16
N SER A 164 -7.26 5.77 1.65
CA SER A 164 -7.71 6.98 0.95
C SER A 164 -6.60 8.02 0.75
N GLN A 165 -5.48 7.90 1.47
CA GLN A 165 -4.30 8.74 1.27
C GLN A 165 -3.27 8.09 0.33
N ILE A 166 -3.44 6.83 -0.06
CA ILE A 166 -2.53 6.10 -0.94
C ILE A 166 -3.16 6.05 -2.34
N ILE A 167 -2.55 6.74 -3.29
CA ILE A 167 -3.07 6.84 -4.66
C ILE A 167 -2.48 5.81 -5.62
N GLY A 168 -1.39 5.14 -5.21
CA GLY A 168 -0.75 4.12 -6.01
C GLY A 168 0.44 3.47 -5.32
N VAL A 169 0.94 2.41 -5.96
CA VAL A 169 2.17 1.71 -5.59
C VAL A 169 3.15 1.89 -6.76
N HIS A 170 4.40 2.18 -6.43
CA HIS A 170 5.47 2.43 -7.38
C HIS A 170 6.62 1.46 -7.12
N SER A 171 7.18 0.92 -8.20
CA SER A 171 8.38 0.08 -8.19
C SER A 171 9.48 0.83 -8.92
N MET A 172 10.66 0.91 -8.32
CA MET A 172 11.86 1.47 -8.94
C MET A 172 12.75 0.36 -9.48
N SER A 173 13.42 0.65 -10.60
CA SER A 173 14.48 -0.21 -11.10
C SER A 173 15.77 -0.04 -10.28
N ASP A 174 16.58 -1.09 -10.26
CA ASP A 174 17.89 -1.14 -9.62
C ASP A 174 18.80 -0.02 -10.10
N SER A 175 18.75 0.28 -11.40
CA SER A 175 19.53 1.35 -12.01
C SER A 175 19.17 2.73 -11.44
N LEU A 176 17.89 2.97 -11.13
CA LEU A 176 17.42 4.24 -10.59
C LEU A 176 17.74 4.34 -9.10
N MET A 177 17.64 3.22 -8.36
CA MET A 177 18.08 3.17 -6.95
C MET A 177 19.56 3.54 -6.83
N LYS A 178 20.39 2.95 -7.69
CA LYS A 178 21.83 3.23 -7.72
C LYS A 178 22.15 4.68 -8.08
N GLN A 179 21.40 5.29 -9.00
CA GLN A 179 21.57 6.71 -9.35
C GLN A 179 21.24 7.62 -8.18
N LEU A 180 20.16 7.34 -7.44
CA LEU A 180 19.81 8.13 -6.25
C LEU A 180 20.84 8.00 -5.13
N GLU A 181 21.37 6.79 -4.92
CA GLU A 181 22.46 6.58 -3.95
C GLU A 181 23.71 7.38 -4.36
N GLU A 182 24.09 7.35 -5.64
CA GLU A 182 25.25 8.09 -6.16
C GLU A 182 25.07 9.62 -6.03
N GLU A 183 23.88 10.15 -6.32
CA GLU A 183 23.55 11.57 -6.10
C GLU A 183 23.61 11.97 -4.60
N GLU A 184 23.18 11.10 -3.69
CA GLU A 184 23.26 11.36 -2.24
C GLU A 184 24.71 11.40 -1.72
N PHE A 185 25.59 10.53 -2.24
CA PHE A 185 27.01 10.54 -1.88
C PHE A 185 27.77 11.74 -2.46
N GLU A 186 27.43 12.19 -3.67
CA GLU A 186 28.04 13.38 -4.27
C GLU A 186 27.65 14.68 -3.54
N ASP A 187 26.47 14.71 -2.91
CA ASP A 187 25.96 15.84 -2.15
C ASP A 187 26.66 16.04 -0.77
N GLU A 188 27.18 14.98 -0.14
CA GLU A 188 27.91 15.11 1.15
C GLU A 188 29.31 15.72 0.99
N ASP A 189 29.99 15.47 -0.14
CA ASP A 189 31.35 15.97 -0.39
C ASP A 189 31.37 17.40 -0.99
N ASN A 190 30.24 17.89 -1.52
CA ASN A 190 30.15 19.18 -2.24
C ASN A 190 29.27 20.22 -1.53
N SER A 191 29.56 20.47 -0.26
CA SER A 191 28.87 21.43 0.63
C SER A 191 28.79 22.91 0.16
N GLY A 192 29.24 23.25 -1.04
CA GLY A 192 29.35 24.62 -1.53
C GLY A 192 28.30 25.09 -2.55
N SER A 193 27.50 24.22 -3.18
CA SER A 193 26.60 24.66 -4.27
C SER A 193 25.34 23.79 -4.39
N ARG A 194 24.54 23.72 -3.34
CA ARG A 194 23.24 23.03 -3.42
C ARG A 194 22.22 23.92 -4.15
N ILE A 195 21.72 23.48 -5.31
CA ILE A 195 20.50 24.03 -5.91
C ILE A 195 19.32 23.45 -5.11
N PRO A 196 18.58 24.25 -4.32
CA PRO A 196 17.54 23.70 -3.48
C PRO A 196 16.34 23.28 -4.33
N PHE A 197 15.76 22.10 -4.04
CA PHE A 197 14.53 21.60 -4.68
C PHE A 197 13.34 21.69 -3.71
N GLY A 198 12.14 21.96 -4.22
CA GLY A 198 10.90 22.03 -3.44
C GLY A 198 10.78 23.28 -2.57
N PHE A 199 10.29 23.14 -1.33
CA PHE A 199 10.09 24.27 -0.40
C PHE A 199 11.39 24.98 -0.02
N ALA A 200 12.53 24.28 -0.02
CA ALA A 200 13.84 24.89 0.21
C ALA A 200 14.20 25.92 -0.88
N ALA A 201 13.72 25.73 -2.12
CA ALA A 201 13.96 26.66 -3.22
C ALA A 201 13.28 28.01 -2.97
N TYR A 202 12.07 27.97 -2.41
CA TYR A 202 11.32 29.18 -2.06
C TYR A 202 11.95 29.97 -0.92
N THR A 203 12.62 29.29 0.04
CA THR A 203 13.30 29.98 1.14
C THR A 203 14.66 30.55 0.74
N SER A 204 15.38 29.91 -0.20
CA SER A 204 16.69 30.43 -0.66
C SER A 204 16.57 31.73 -1.46
N LEU A 205 15.49 31.91 -2.23
CA LEU A 205 15.22 33.19 -2.92
C LEU A 205 15.04 34.36 -1.95
N ALA A 206 14.47 34.11 -0.77
CA ALA A 206 14.25 35.16 0.23
C ALA A 206 15.54 35.60 0.96
N GLN A 207 16.61 34.79 0.91
CA GLN A 207 17.90 35.14 1.52
C GLN A 207 18.86 35.83 0.54
N SER A 208 18.67 35.67 -0.77
CA SER A 208 19.55 36.28 -1.79
C SER A 208 19.32 37.78 -2.04
N GLU A 209 18.28 38.39 -1.48
CA GLU A 209 18.00 39.84 -1.63
C GLU A 209 18.72 40.73 -0.62
N ASP A 210 19.41 40.15 0.37
CA ASP A 210 20.01 40.88 1.50
C ASP A 210 21.56 40.91 1.50
N GLU A 211 22.23 40.53 0.40
CA GLU A 211 23.67 40.79 0.24
C GLU A 211 23.89 42.17 -0.41
N PRO A 212 24.22 43.23 0.36
CA PRO A 212 24.63 44.49 -0.22
C PRO A 212 25.94 44.29 -0.98
N SER A 213 25.92 44.61 -2.27
CA SER A 213 27.10 44.71 -3.12
C SER A 213 28.06 45.78 -2.57
N GLU A 214 28.97 45.39 -1.66
CA GLU A 214 30.16 46.18 -1.30
C GLU A 214 31.17 46.12 -2.46
N GLN A 215 30.82 46.78 -3.56
CA GLN A 215 31.72 46.90 -4.69
C GLN A 215 31.43 48.20 -5.45
N ASP A 216 31.82 49.34 -4.85
CA ASP A 216 32.30 50.47 -5.65
C ASP A 216 33.04 51.51 -4.81
N ASP A 217 33.92 52.26 -5.49
CA ASP A 217 34.69 53.44 -5.06
C ASP A 217 35.98 53.23 -4.24
N SER A 218 37.04 52.85 -4.95
CA SER A 218 38.37 53.44 -4.71
C SER A 218 39.01 53.79 -6.06
N ALA A 219 38.74 55.01 -6.52
CA ALA A 219 39.27 55.61 -7.73
C ALA A 219 40.82 55.76 -7.68
N PRO A 220 41.52 55.68 -8.83
CA PRO A 220 42.93 56.02 -8.91
C PRO A 220 43.11 57.53 -9.07
N ASP A 221 43.90 58.16 -8.18
CA ASP A 221 44.35 59.55 -8.33
C ASP A 221 45.75 59.53 -8.98
N GLU A 222 45.79 59.85 -10.28
CA GLU A 222 47.01 60.16 -11.01
C GLU A 222 47.40 61.62 -10.77
N THR A 223 48.64 61.89 -10.35
CA THR A 223 49.40 63.05 -10.86
C THR A 223 50.89 62.93 -10.53
N GLN A 224 51.66 62.48 -11.52
CA GLN A 224 53.08 62.83 -11.65
C GLN A 224 53.17 64.09 -12.52
N GLU A 225 53.67 65.20 -11.97
CA GLU A 225 54.32 66.23 -12.79
C GLU A 225 55.38 67.00 -11.95
N ASN A 226 56.63 66.90 -12.41
CA ASN A 226 57.86 67.67 -12.13
C ASN A 226 58.42 67.75 -10.69
#